data_AF-A0A9Q0H100-F1
#
_entry.id   AF-A0A9Q0H100-F1
#
_cell.length_a   1.000
_cell.length_b   1.000
_cell.length_c   1.000
_cell.angle_alpha   90.00
_cell.angle_beta   90.00
_cell.angle_gamma   90.00
#
_symmetry.space_group_name_H-M   'P 1'
#
loop_
_entity.id
_entity.type
_entity.pdbx_description
1 polymer ?
#
loop_
_entity_poly.entity_id
_entity_poly.type
_entity_poly.pdbx_seq_one_letter_code
_entity_poly.pdbx_strand_id
1 'polypeptide(L)'
;MDHAPSIICLAEPMVWPNKFPKAMMHGIGFSVNFIHNHRKDKPPNLWVMWRREVKTPTIIMTFEQQITMAMEMDGVMHLLIFVHAESLKAKQRNLWYDIASMRNPRSPWMIVEDFNCCLY
;
A
#
# COMPACT_ATOMS: atom_id res chain seq x y z
N MET A 1 -24.33 2.76 -2.76
CA MET A 1 -23.71 1.55 -2.17
C MET A 1 -22.44 2.01 -1.51
N ASP A 2 -22.39 1.99 -0.19
CA ASP A 2 -21.23 2.47 0.55
C ASP A 2 -20.30 1.29 0.80
N HIS A 3 -19.10 1.33 0.21
CA HIS A 3 -18.12 0.24 0.26
C HIS A 3 -17.52 0.00 1.67
N ALA A 4 -17.70 0.95 2.61
CA ALA A 4 -17.26 0.88 4.01
C ALA A 4 -15.88 0.19 4.25
N PRO A 5 -14.81 0.58 3.52
CA PRO A 5 -13.55 -0.14 3.56
C PRO A 5 -12.82 0.02 4.91
N SER A 6 -12.15 -1.05 5.35
CA SER A 6 -11.26 -1.05 6.52
C SER A 6 -9.85 -0.54 6.21
N ILE A 7 -9.42 -0.70 4.97
CA ILE A 7 -8.12 -0.28 4.44
C ILE A 7 -8.36 0.44 3.12
N ILE A 8 -7.67 1.55 2.91
CA ILE A 8 -7.66 2.29 1.65
C ILE A 8 -6.21 2.44 1.22
N CYS A 9 -5.93 2.13 -0.03
CA CYS A 9 -4.72 2.61 -0.69
C CYS A 9 -5.06 3.73 -1.66
N LEU A 10 -4.22 4.76 -1.67
CA LEU A 10 -4.33 5.92 -2.53
C LEU A 10 -3.09 5.95 -3.43
N ALA A 11 -3.31 5.69 -4.71
CA ALA A 11 -2.33 5.90 -5.75
C ALA A 11 -2.32 7.36 -6.21
N GLU A 12 -1.14 7.89 -6.46
CA GLU A 12 -0.88 9.23 -7.01
C GLU A 12 -1.64 10.39 -6.33
N PRO A 13 -1.52 10.59 -5.00
CA PRO A 13 -2.12 11.75 -4.32
C PRO A 13 -1.59 13.11 -4.80
N MET A 14 -0.45 13.14 -5.52
CA MET A 14 0.21 14.36 -6.05
C MET A 14 0.50 15.45 -5.00
N VAL A 15 0.56 15.09 -3.72
CA VAL A 15 0.76 16.01 -2.60
C VAL A 15 1.73 15.39 -1.59
N TRP A 16 2.41 16.22 -0.79
CA TRP A 16 3.22 15.72 0.32
C TRP A 16 2.35 15.27 1.52
N PRO A 17 2.73 14.21 2.25
CA PRO A 17 2.03 13.72 3.44
C PRO A 17 1.66 14.79 4.48
N ASN A 18 2.52 15.79 4.66
CA ASN A 18 2.32 16.87 5.63
C ASN A 18 1.25 17.89 5.20
N LYS A 19 0.81 17.88 3.94
CA LYS A 19 -0.27 18.73 3.42
C LYS A 19 -1.62 18.01 3.37
N PHE A 20 -1.65 16.71 3.69
CA PHE A 20 -2.88 15.93 3.69
C PHE A 20 -3.77 16.23 4.90
N PRO A 21 -5.09 16.41 4.74
CA PRO A 21 -6.00 16.77 5.84
C PRO A 21 -6.26 15.58 6.79
N LYS A 22 -5.29 15.28 7.66
CA LYS A 22 -5.39 14.20 8.66
C LYS A 22 -6.64 14.30 9.55
N ALA A 23 -7.09 15.52 9.86
CA ALA A 23 -8.29 15.76 10.65
C ALA A 23 -9.58 15.27 9.95
N MET A 24 -9.66 15.42 8.62
CA MET A 24 -10.77 14.90 7.83
C MET A 24 -10.81 13.38 7.91
N MET A 25 -9.67 12.71 7.71
CA MET A 25 -9.57 11.25 7.82
C MET A 25 -9.97 10.75 9.21
N HIS A 26 -9.52 11.43 10.25
CA HIS A 26 -9.92 11.12 11.62
C HIS A 26 -11.43 11.27 11.83
N GLY A 27 -12.04 12.32 11.26
CA GLY A 27 -13.48 12.56 11.32
C GLY A 27 -14.32 11.45 10.66
N ILE A 28 -13.79 10.80 9.62
CA ILE A 28 -14.44 9.67 8.94
C ILE A 28 -14.00 8.29 9.48
N GLY A 29 -13.34 8.24 10.64
CA GLY A 29 -13.01 7.00 11.34
C GLY A 29 -11.68 6.34 10.97
N PHE A 30 -10.83 7.00 10.18
CA PHE A 30 -9.49 6.50 9.82
C PHE A 30 -8.41 6.97 10.79
N SER A 31 -7.33 6.19 10.87
CA SER A 31 -6.12 6.57 11.59
C SER A 31 -5.53 7.87 11.04
N VAL A 32 -4.96 8.70 11.93
CA VAL A 32 -4.17 9.89 11.53
C VAL A 32 -2.78 9.51 11.00
N ASN A 33 -2.35 8.28 11.28
CA ASN A 33 -1.14 7.69 10.75
C ASN A 33 -1.47 6.97 9.45
N PHE A 34 -0.55 7.05 8.50
CA PHE A 34 -0.62 6.33 7.24
C PHE A 34 0.79 5.91 6.83
N ILE A 35 0.86 4.83 6.07
CA ILE A 35 2.10 4.34 5.47
C ILE A 35 2.19 4.96 4.09
N HIS A 36 3.38 5.37 3.69
CA HIS A 36 3.61 5.82 2.33
C HIS A 36 4.91 5.23 1.80
N ASN A 37 5.02 5.10 0.48
CA ASN A 37 6.25 4.62 -0.11
C ASN A 37 7.37 5.67 -0.01
N HIS A 38 8.60 5.26 -0.30
CA HIS A 38 9.75 6.16 -0.33
C HIS A 38 10.19 6.39 -1.78
N ARG A 39 10.32 7.67 -2.18
CA ARG A 39 10.67 8.07 -3.56
C ARG A 39 11.78 9.12 -3.63
N LYS A 40 12.82 8.96 -2.80
CA LYS A 40 13.96 9.90 -2.75
C LYS A 40 13.46 11.35 -2.59
N ASP A 41 13.62 12.18 -3.62
CA ASP A 41 13.27 13.60 -3.62
C ASP A 41 11.86 13.91 -4.17
N LYS A 42 11.07 12.88 -4.53
CA LYS A 42 9.71 13.05 -5.07
C LYS A 42 8.66 12.81 -3.97
N PRO A 43 7.48 13.46 -4.08
CA PRO A 43 6.35 13.11 -3.24
C PRO A 43 6.02 11.61 -3.35
N PRO A 44 5.73 10.95 -2.21
CA PRO A 44 5.29 9.56 -2.23
C PRO A 44 3.97 9.43 -2.99
N ASN A 45 3.86 8.38 -3.82
CA ASN A 45 2.72 8.17 -4.70
C ASN A 45 1.87 6.95 -4.33
N LEU A 46 2.23 6.21 -3.29
CA LEU A 46 1.41 5.13 -2.72
C LEU A 46 1.22 5.39 -1.26
N TRP A 47 -0.02 5.57 -0.82
CA TRP A 47 -0.34 5.78 0.59
C TRP A 47 -1.33 4.71 1.04
N VAL A 48 -1.15 4.18 2.25
CA VAL A 48 -2.05 3.18 2.84
C VAL A 48 -2.56 3.72 4.17
N MET A 49 -3.88 3.72 4.29
CA MET A 49 -4.63 4.20 5.45
C MET A 49 -5.54 3.08 5.93
N TRP A 50 -5.78 3.03 7.23
CA TRP A 50 -6.65 2.03 7.84
C TRP A 50 -7.60 2.69 8.85
N ARG A 51 -8.73 2.03 9.08
CA ARG A 51 -9.69 2.42 10.12
C ARG A 51 -9.07 2.38 11.51
N ARG A 52 -9.53 3.22 12.44
CA ARG A 52 -8.97 3.28 13.81
C ARG A 52 -9.19 2.00 14.61
N GLU A 53 -10.24 1.27 14.28
CA GLU A 53 -10.59 -0.01 14.93
C GLU A 53 -9.69 -1.16 14.45
N VAL A 54 -8.94 -0.96 13.37
CA VAL A 54 -7.98 -1.91 12.83
C VAL A 54 -6.65 -1.76 13.54
N LYS A 55 -6.06 -2.89 13.96
CA LYS A 55 -4.69 -2.94 14.50
C LYS A 55 -3.72 -2.32 13.49
N THR A 56 -2.79 -1.49 13.97
CA THR A 56 -1.76 -0.87 13.14
C THR A 56 -1.02 -1.92 12.31
N PRO A 57 -0.99 -1.80 10.96
CA PRO A 57 -0.28 -2.73 10.11
C PRO A 57 1.24 -2.72 10.39
N THR A 58 1.85 -3.89 10.29
CA THR A 58 3.31 -4.04 10.38
C THR A 58 3.93 -3.78 9.02
N ILE A 59 4.73 -2.72 8.90
CA ILE A 59 5.47 -2.43 7.67
C ILE A 59 6.56 -3.49 7.50
N ILE A 60 6.53 -4.21 6.37
CA ILE A 60 7.60 -5.14 5.99
C ILE A 60 8.60 -4.43 5.10
N MET A 61 8.10 -3.68 4.10
CA MET A 61 8.95 -3.04 3.11
C MET A 61 8.25 -1.87 2.44
N THR A 62 9.01 -0.83 2.12
CA THR A 62 8.54 0.31 1.31
C THR A 62 9.61 0.69 0.29
N PHE A 63 9.26 0.73 -0.99
CA PHE A 63 10.14 1.10 -2.09
C PHE A 63 9.42 1.96 -3.13
N GLU A 64 10.15 2.51 -4.10
CA GLU A 64 9.61 3.47 -5.08
C GLU A 64 8.31 3.02 -5.78
N GLN A 65 8.10 1.70 -5.94
CA GLN A 65 6.95 1.12 -6.64
C GLN A 65 6.03 0.26 -5.76
N GLN A 66 6.30 0.14 -4.44
CA GLN A 66 5.48 -0.71 -3.58
C GLN A 66 5.45 -0.34 -2.10
N ILE A 67 4.38 -0.77 -1.44
CA ILE A 67 4.27 -0.91 0.02
C ILE A 67 3.89 -2.34 0.32
N THR A 68 4.69 -3.02 1.12
CA THR A 68 4.41 -4.35 1.66
C THR A 68 4.19 -4.25 3.15
N MET A 69 3.02 -4.71 3.61
CA MET A 69 2.67 -4.73 5.02
C MET A 69 2.01 -6.05 5.41
N ALA A 70 2.16 -6.44 6.68
CA ALA A 70 1.39 -7.52 7.27
C ALA A 70 0.28 -6.96 8.16
N MET A 71 -0.87 -7.60 8.12
CA MET A 71 -2.00 -7.23 8.96
C MET A 71 -2.75 -8.48 9.44
N GLU A 72 -3.13 -8.49 10.70
CA GLU A 72 -3.97 -9.54 11.28
C GLU A 72 -5.43 -9.27 10.95
N MET A 73 -6.08 -10.25 10.32
CA MET A 73 -7.51 -10.24 10.04
C MET A 73 -8.06 -11.60 10.46
N ASP A 74 -9.11 -11.61 11.29
CA ASP A 74 -9.76 -12.84 11.77
C ASP A 74 -8.77 -13.88 12.37
N GLY A 75 -7.74 -13.40 13.06
CA GLY A 75 -6.72 -14.24 13.70
C GLY A 75 -5.66 -14.80 12.74
N VAL A 76 -5.70 -14.45 11.45
CA VAL A 76 -4.73 -14.86 10.43
C VAL A 76 -3.89 -13.65 10.01
N MET A 77 -2.58 -13.86 9.82
CA MET A 77 -1.69 -12.82 9.28
C MET A 77 -1.74 -12.83 7.76
N HIS A 78 -2.20 -11.72 7.18
CA HIS A 78 -2.27 -11.47 5.75
C HIS A 78 -1.12 -10.58 5.31
N LEU A 79 -0.53 -10.90 4.15
CA LEU A 79 0.45 -10.05 3.47
C LEU A 79 -0.26 -9.19 2.41
N LEU A 80 -0.20 -7.88 2.56
CA LEU A 80 -0.79 -6.93 1.63
C LEU A 80 0.32 -6.17 0.91
N ILE A 81 0.27 -6.18 -0.42
CA ILE A 81 1.26 -5.57 -1.29
C ILE A 81 0.53 -4.59 -2.21
N PHE A 82 0.78 -3.30 -2.02
CA PHE A 82 0.25 -2.24 -2.88
C PHE A 82 1.31 -1.86 -3.89
N VAL A 83 0.96 -1.83 -5.17
CA VAL A 83 1.93 -1.55 -6.24
C VAL A 83 1.51 -0.37 -7.09
N HIS A 84 2.49 0.44 -7.48
CA HIS A 84 2.33 1.40 -8.55
C HIS A 84 3.53 1.20 -9.47
N ALA A 85 3.34 0.28 -10.41
CA ALA A 85 4.40 -0.17 -11.29
C ALA A 85 4.74 0.91 -12.32
N GLU A 86 6.03 1.15 -12.52
CA GLU A 86 6.49 2.00 -13.61
C GLU A 86 6.28 1.31 -14.96
N SER A 87 6.13 2.09 -16.03
CA SER A 87 5.98 1.54 -17.39
C SER A 87 7.28 0.94 -17.94
N LEU A 88 8.44 1.32 -17.36
CA LEU A 88 9.73 0.82 -17.77
C LEU A 88 9.92 -0.65 -17.38
N LYS A 89 10.06 -1.53 -18.37
CA LYS A 89 10.13 -3.00 -18.18
C LYS A 89 11.22 -3.48 -17.23
N ALA A 90 12.39 -2.82 -17.20
CA ALA A 90 13.46 -3.15 -16.27
C ALA A 90 13.02 -2.97 -14.81
N LYS A 91 12.31 -1.87 -14.52
CA LYS A 91 11.80 -1.55 -13.17
C LYS A 91 10.63 -2.44 -12.77
N GLN A 92 9.75 -2.80 -13.71
CA GLN A 92 8.71 -3.82 -13.47
C GLN A 92 9.34 -5.15 -13.08
N ARG A 93 10.38 -5.58 -13.80
CA ARG A 93 11.05 -6.86 -13.52
C ARG A 93 11.64 -6.90 -12.11
N ASN A 94 12.30 -5.82 -11.68
CA ASN A 94 12.83 -5.70 -10.32
C ASN A 94 11.70 -5.76 -9.28
N LEU A 95 10.61 -5.03 -9.48
CA LEU A 95 9.43 -5.10 -8.62
C LEU A 95 8.91 -6.54 -8.47
N TRP A 96 8.78 -7.28 -9.58
CA TRP A 96 8.29 -8.66 -9.55
C TRP A 96 9.27 -9.63 -8.88
N TYR A 97 10.58 -9.42 -9.04
CA TYR A 97 11.59 -10.19 -8.31
C TYR A 97 11.52 -9.95 -6.80
N ASP A 98 11.39 -8.69 -6.39
CA ASP A 98 11.25 -8.32 -4.98
C ASP A 98 9.99 -8.98 -4.39
N ILE A 99 8.85 -8.88 -5.07
CA ILE A 99 7.60 -9.50 -4.64
C ILE A 99 7.71 -11.02 -4.55
N ALA A 100 8.31 -11.66 -5.56
CA ALA A 100 8.49 -13.11 -5.57
C ALA A 100 9.36 -13.59 -4.38
N SER A 101 10.36 -12.80 -3.98
CA SER A 101 11.24 -13.11 -2.85
C SER A 101 10.52 -13.06 -1.48
N MET A 102 9.43 -12.29 -1.37
CA MET A 102 8.66 -12.13 -0.13
C MET A 102 7.55 -13.18 0.04
N ARG A 103 7.34 -14.04 -0.96
CA ARG A 103 6.24 -14.99 -0.96
C ARG A 103 6.42 -16.05 0.13
N ASN A 104 5.48 -16.07 1.08
CA ASN A 104 5.32 -17.18 2.02
C ASN A 104 4.12 -18.06 1.60
N PRO A 105 4.32 -19.33 1.23
CA PRO A 105 3.22 -20.22 0.82
C PRO A 105 2.15 -20.48 1.89
N ARG A 106 2.46 -20.22 3.17
CA ARG A 106 1.59 -20.52 4.32
C ARG A 106 0.71 -19.35 4.77
N SER A 107 0.98 -18.15 4.27
CA SER A 107 0.22 -16.94 4.62
C SER A 107 -0.60 -16.49 3.42
N PRO A 108 -1.89 -16.16 3.60
CA PRO A 108 -2.66 -15.51 2.54
C PRO A 108 -2.00 -14.18 2.16
N TRP A 109 -1.97 -13.90 0.87
CA TRP A 109 -1.40 -12.65 0.37
C TRP A 109 -2.26 -12.07 -0.74
N MET A 110 -2.18 -10.76 -0.90
CA MET A 110 -2.89 -10.00 -1.92
C MET A 110 -1.96 -8.94 -2.50
N ILE A 111 -1.97 -8.82 -3.82
CA ILE A 111 -1.36 -7.67 -4.52
C ILE A 111 -2.48 -6.89 -5.19
N VAL A 112 -2.49 -5.58 -5.02
CA VAL A 112 -3.51 -4.66 -5.56
C VAL A 112 -2.86 -3.39 -6.11
N GLU A 113 -3.67 -2.57 -6.79
CA GLU A 113 -3.35 -1.29 -7.46
C GLU A 113 -2.88 -1.42 -8.91
N ASP A 114 -2.11 -0.45 -9.40
CA ASP A 114 -1.76 -0.26 -10.81
C ASP A 114 -0.50 -1.04 -11.17
N PHE A 115 -0.72 -2.13 -11.91
CA PHE A 115 0.34 -2.99 -12.44
C PHE A 115 1.02 -2.44 -13.70
N ASN A 116 0.42 -1.42 -14.33
CA ASN A 116 0.92 -0.76 -15.55
C ASN A 116 1.35 -1.76 -16.64
N CYS A 117 0.58 -2.85 -16.78
CA CYS A 117 0.87 -3.94 -17.69
C CYS A 117 -0.45 -4.45 -18.28
N CYS A 118 -0.60 -4.28 -19.59
CA CYS A 118 -1.53 -5.07 -20.39
C CYS A 118 -0.67 -6.06 -21.18
N LEU A 119 -0.86 -7.36 -20.93
CA LEU A 119 -0.33 -8.41 -21.79
C LEU A 119 -1.36 -8.65 -22.89
N TYR A 120 -0.99 -8.37 -24.14
CA TYR A 120 -1.76 -8.71 -25.34
C TYR A 120 -1.20 -10.00 -25.94
#